data_AF-A0A924ZD91-F1
#
_entry.id   AF-A0A924ZD91-F1
#
_cell.length_a   1.000
_cell.length_b   1.000
_cell.length_c   1.000
_cell.angle_alpha   90.00
_cell.angle_beta   90.00
_cell.angle_gamma   90.00
#
_symmetry.space_group_name_H-M   'P 1'
#
loop_
_entity.id
_entity.type
_entity.pdbx_description
1 polymer ?
#
loop_
_entity_poly.entity_id
_entity_poly.type
_entity_poly.pdbx_seq_one_letter_code
_entity_poly.pdbx_strand_id
1 'polypeptide(L)'
;MRGWKPDLCLVNPDDTAGPALERQLAAASYDCVVIGGGLRIPPESLLLFEVLVNAVHRAAPGVPIAFNTQPRDTGDAAARWLK
;
A
#
# COMPACT_ATOMS: atom_id res chain seq x y z
N MET A 1 3.86 13.08 -15.86
CA MET A 1 4.07 11.95 -14.91
C MET A 1 5.43 12.14 -14.26
N ARG A 2 5.55 11.96 -12.94
CA ARG A 2 6.78 12.30 -12.16
C ARG A 2 7.96 11.34 -12.36
N GLY A 3 7.94 10.49 -13.39
CA GLY A 3 9.01 9.51 -13.68
C GLY A 3 9.02 8.25 -12.80
N TRP A 4 8.14 8.16 -11.79
CA TRP A 4 8.03 6.97 -10.95
C TRP A 4 7.39 5.80 -11.69
N LYS A 5 7.86 4.59 -11.35
CA LYS A 5 7.32 3.34 -11.83
C LYS A 5 6.32 2.79 -10.80
N PRO A 6 5.02 2.81 -11.07
CA PRO A 6 4.06 2.16 -10.19
C PRO A 6 4.17 0.64 -10.33
N ASP A 7 3.99 -0.06 -9.22
CA ASP A 7 3.68 -1.48 -9.19
C ASP A 7 2.36 -1.67 -8.45
N LEU A 8 1.44 -2.44 -9.04
CA LEU A 8 0.10 -2.62 -8.51
C LEU A 8 0.06 -3.90 -7.67
N CYS A 9 -0.02 -3.74 -6.35
CA CYS A 9 -0.26 -4.85 -5.45
C CYS A 9 -1.76 -5.06 -5.25
N LEU A 10 -2.36 -5.94 -6.06
CA LEU A 10 -3.73 -6.39 -5.86
C LEU A 10 -3.75 -7.55 -4.88
N VAL A 11 -4.62 -7.45 -3.87
CA VAL A 11 -4.84 -8.50 -2.87
C VAL A 11 -6.30 -8.92 -2.88
N ASN A 12 -6.56 -10.20 -2.65
CA ASN A 12 -7.90 -10.68 -2.36
C ASN A 12 -8.29 -10.27 -0.92
N PRO A 13 -9.55 -9.91 -0.65
CA PRO A 13 -10.01 -9.56 0.69
C PRO A 13 -10.27 -10.81 1.54
N ASP A 14 -9.28 -11.70 1.65
CA ASP A 14 -9.30 -12.93 2.43
C ASP A 14 -8.01 -13.07 3.28
N ASP A 15 -7.83 -14.22 3.92
CA ASP A 15 -6.69 -14.50 4.78
C ASP A 15 -5.34 -14.53 4.04
N THR A 16 -5.35 -14.54 2.70
CA THR A 16 -4.14 -14.52 1.87
C THR A 16 -3.61 -13.11 1.61
N ALA A 17 -4.38 -12.06 1.93
CA ALA A 17 -4.04 -10.67 1.63
C ALA A 17 -2.69 -10.23 2.21
N GLY A 18 -2.49 -10.46 3.51
CA GLY A 18 -1.25 -10.14 4.21
C GLY A 18 -0.05 -10.88 3.63
N PRO A 19 -0.07 -12.24 3.60
CA PRO A 19 1.01 -13.02 3.01
C PRO A 19 1.30 -12.72 1.53
N ALA A 20 0.30 -12.35 0.74
CA ALA A 20 0.50 -11.92 -0.65
C ALA A 20 1.27 -10.59 -0.72
N LEU A 21 0.85 -9.59 0.05
CA LEU A 21 1.53 -8.30 0.12
C LEU A 21 2.96 -8.44 0.64
N GLU A 22 3.19 -9.23 1.70
CA GLU A 22 4.54 -9.45 2.25
C GLU A 22 5.48 -10.06 1.20
N ARG A 23 5.02 -11.06 0.44
CA ARG A 23 5.81 -11.67 -0.65
C ARG A 23 6.14 -10.67 -1.74
N GLN A 24 5.20 -9.81 -2.12
CA GLN A 24 5.44 -8.78 -3.15
C GLN A 24 6.43 -7.71 -2.66
N LEU A 25 6.31 -7.27 -1.40
CA LEU A 25 7.24 -6.32 -0.79
C LEU A 25 8.64 -6.90 -0.62
N ALA A 26 8.77 -8.22 -0.41
CA ALA A 26 10.07 -8.88 -0.35
C ALA A 26 10.75 -9.06 -1.72
N ALA A 27 9.97 -9.02 -2.82
CA ALA A 27 10.49 -9.29 -4.17
C ALA A 27 11.16 -8.06 -4.83
N ALA A 28 10.95 -6.85 -4.30
CA ALA A 28 11.49 -5.61 -4.86
C ALA A 28 11.64 -4.54 -3.77
N SER A 29 12.45 -3.52 -4.03
CA SER A 29 12.55 -2.35 -3.17
C SER A 29 11.53 -1.29 -3.58
N TYR A 30 10.88 -0.68 -2.59
CA TYR A 30 9.88 0.37 -2.79
C TYR A 30 10.26 1.60 -1.98
N ASP A 31 10.12 2.78 -2.59
CA ASP A 31 10.38 4.04 -1.91
C ASP A 31 9.15 4.55 -1.14
N CYS A 32 7.95 4.06 -1.47
CA CYS A 32 6.69 4.36 -0.79
C CYS A 32 5.64 3.29 -1.12
N VAL A 33 4.78 2.96 -0.14
CA VAL A 33 3.57 2.14 -0.36
C VAL A 33 2.34 3.01 -0.21
N VAL A 34 1.45 3.03 -1.21
CA VAL A 34 0.19 3.76 -1.12
C VAL A 34 -0.97 2.80 -0.88
N ILE A 35 -1.70 2.97 0.23
CA ILE A 35 -2.92 2.20 0.51
C ILE A 35 -4.16 3.01 0.11
N GLY A 36 -4.87 2.47 -0.89
CA GLY A 36 -6.03 3.06 -1.53
C GLY A 36 -7.20 3.39 -0.59
N GLY A 37 -7.93 4.47 -0.86
CA GLY A 37 -9.16 4.84 -0.15
C GLY A 37 -10.23 3.74 -0.18
N GLY A 38 -10.28 2.94 -1.25
CA GLY A 38 -11.19 1.80 -1.35
C GLY A 38 -10.97 0.71 -0.29
N LEU A 39 -9.82 0.66 0.38
CA LEU A 39 -9.54 -0.27 1.48
C LEU A 39 -9.74 0.35 2.86
N ARG A 40 -9.65 1.68 2.98
CA ARG A 40 -9.68 2.38 4.27
C ARG A 40 -11.00 3.05 4.62
N ILE A 41 -11.76 3.45 3.60
CA ILE A 41 -12.99 4.23 3.78
C ILE A 41 -14.19 3.32 4.11
N PRO A 42 -14.39 2.16 3.44
CA PRO A 42 -15.50 1.28 3.78
C PRO A 42 -15.29 0.64 5.16
N PRO A 43 -16.24 0.76 6.12
CA PRO A 43 -16.11 0.18 7.46
C PRO A 43 -15.86 -1.33 7.45
N GLU A 44 -16.44 -2.06 6.49
CA GLU A 44 -16.26 -3.50 6.31
C GLU A 44 -14.82 -3.90 5.96
N SER A 45 -14.01 -2.96 5.48
CA SER A 45 -12.61 -3.19 5.12
C SER A 45 -11.63 -2.92 6.26
N LEU A 46 -12.11 -2.54 7.46
CA LEU A 46 -11.24 -2.15 8.59
C LEU A 46 -10.22 -3.23 8.95
N LEU A 47 -10.66 -4.48 9.09
CA LEU A 47 -9.76 -5.59 9.42
C LEU A 47 -8.71 -5.82 8.32
N LEU A 48 -9.15 -5.80 7.05
CA LEU A 48 -8.25 -5.94 5.91
C LEU A 48 -7.22 -4.80 5.89
N PHE A 49 -7.65 -3.57 6.18
CA PHE A 49 -6.75 -2.43 6.27
C PHE A 49 -5.68 -2.61 7.35
N GLU A 50 -6.06 -3.05 8.55
CA GLU A 50 -5.12 -3.36 9.63
C GLU A 50 -4.12 -4.45 9.23
N VAL A 51 -4.59 -5.51 8.56
CA VAL A 51 -3.73 -6.58 8.05
C VAL A 51 -2.69 -6.04 7.08
N LEU A 52 -3.09 -5.19 6.13
CA LEU A 52 -2.19 -4.65 5.12
C LEU A 52 -1.18 -3.67 5.70
N VAL A 53 -1.58 -2.77 6.61
CA VAL A 53 -0.64 -1.85 7.29
C VAL A 53 0.43 -2.64 8.05
N ASN A 54 0.02 -3.65 8.80
CA ASN A 54 0.96 -4.47 9.56
C ASN A 54 1.87 -5.32 8.66
N ALA A 55 1.36 -5.81 7.52
CA ALA A 55 2.18 -6.50 6.52
C ALA A 55 3.26 -5.58 5.92
N VAL A 56 2.92 -4.33 5.58
CA VAL A 56 3.94 -3.35 5.12
C VAL A 56 5.00 -3.14 6.19
N HIS A 57 4.59 -2.92 7.46
CA HIS A 57 5.53 -2.70 8.55
C HIS A 57 6.49 -3.87 8.78
N ARG A 58 6.03 -5.11 8.60
CA ARG A 58 6.88 -6.30 8.74
C ARG A 58 7.81 -6.52 7.55
N ALA A 59 7.29 -6.40 6.32
CA ALA A 59 8.04 -6.76 5.12
C ALA A 59 8.92 -5.64 4.55
N ALA A 60 8.55 -4.38 4.80
CA ALA A 60 9.24 -3.20 4.28
C ALA A 60 9.52 -2.18 5.40
N PRO A 61 10.30 -2.55 6.43
CA PRO A 61 10.60 -1.66 7.54
C PRO A 61 11.31 -0.39 7.03
N GLY A 62 10.77 0.77 7.42
CA GLY A 62 11.30 2.08 7.01
C GLY A 62 10.74 2.63 5.69
N VAL A 63 9.98 1.83 4.92
CA VAL A 63 9.28 2.34 3.74
C VAL A 63 8.04 3.13 4.20
N PRO A 64 7.89 4.41 3.80
CA PRO A 64 6.76 5.22 4.20
C PRO A 64 5.44 4.72 3.59
N ILE A 65 4.39 4.69 4.41
CA ILE A 65 3.03 4.41 3.98
C ILE A 65 2.31 5.73 3.70
N ALA A 66 1.74 5.85 2.51
CA ALA A 66 0.86 6.95 2.15
C ALA A 66 -0.58 6.50 1.99
N PHE A 67 -1.50 7.43 2.26
CA PHE A 67 -2.92 7.25 2.06
C PHE A 67 -3.40 8.27 1.03
N ASN A 68 -4.01 7.79 -0.04
CA ASN A 68 -4.64 8.63 -1.06
C ASN A 68 -6.10 8.94 -0.66
N THR A 69 -6.74 9.94 -1.25
CA THR A 69 -8.18 10.18 -1.01
C THR A 69 -9.03 9.55 -2.12
N GLN A 70 -8.44 9.35 -3.29
CA GLN A 70 -9.12 8.92 -4.51
C GLN A 70 -8.10 8.30 -5.48
N PRO A 71 -8.50 7.43 -6.43
CA PRO A 71 -7.53 6.77 -7.32
C PRO A 71 -6.58 7.73 -8.07
N ARG A 72 -7.07 8.93 -8.41
CA ARG A 72 -6.31 9.94 -9.15
C ARG A 72 -5.20 10.65 -8.36
N ASP A 73 -5.23 10.66 -7.02
CA ASP A 73 -4.23 11.35 -6.20
C ASP A 73 -3.15 10.42 -5.60
N THR A 74 -3.05 9.17 -6.08
CA THR A 74 -2.05 8.19 -5.64
C THR A 74 -0.62 8.72 -5.77
N GLY A 75 -0.30 9.36 -6.91
CA GLY A 75 1.01 9.97 -7.11
C GLY A 75 1.28 11.11 -6.12
N ASP A 76 0.30 12.00 -5.92
CA ASP A 76 0.46 13.10 -4.96
C ASP A 76 0.54 12.59 -3.51
N ALA A 77 -0.08 11.45 -3.19
CA ALA A 77 0.06 10.81 -1.91
C ALA A 77 1.48 10.28 -1.67
N ALA A 78 2.05 9.57 -2.63
CA ALA A 78 3.44 9.11 -2.58
C ALA A 78 4.42 10.29 -2.48
N ALA A 79 4.16 11.36 -3.22
CA ALA A 79 5.00 12.57 -3.27
C ALA A 79 5.25 13.24 -1.92
N ARG A 80 4.38 13.03 -0.92
CA ARG A 80 4.59 13.59 0.43
C ARG A 80 5.79 12.95 1.15
N TRP A 81 6.24 11.80 0.68
CA TRP A 81 7.28 11.00 1.32
C TRP A 81 8.51 10.76 0.44
N LEU A 82 8.34 10.81 -0.88
CA LEU A 82 9.44 10.68 -1.85
C LEU A 82 10.25 11.97 -1.93
N LYS A 83 11.58 11.87 -1.87
CA LYS A 83 12.53 12.99 -1.99
C LYS A 83 13.01 13.16 -3.42
#